data_AF-M7SZ04-F1
#
_entry.id   AF-M7SZ04-F1
#
_cell.length_a   1.000
_cell.length_b   1.000
_cell.length_c   1.000
_cell.angle_alpha   90.00
_cell.angle_beta   90.00
_cell.angle_gamma   90.00
#
_symmetry.space_group_name_H-M   'P 1'
#
loop_
_entity.id
_entity.type
_entity.pdbx_description
1 polymer ?
#
loop_
_entity_poly.entity_id
_entity_poly.type
_entity_poly.pdbx_seq_one_letter_code
_entity_poly.pdbx_strand_id
1 'polypeptide(L)'
;MKLLFLPTILSLSLIPQGLSHPLNTIHAPQERQTPALEAETDRLLFSATLAEFIAAHDAQSPPELDWSTDGCTSAPDNPFGFDFEPACVRHDFGYRNYKAQGRFEDAGAKASIDSNFRDDLYGQCAAEDSLDLCEVTADVYYEAVVLFGREREQEEGEEEERLELEIEQRGGVRL
;
A
#
# COMPACT_ATOMS: atom_id res chain seq x y z
N MET A 1 64.63 16.24 -62.05
CA MET A 1 63.53 15.25 -62.17
C MET A 1 62.54 15.57 -61.05
N LYS A 2 61.38 16.13 -61.36
CA LYS A 2 60.44 16.74 -60.40
C LYS A 2 59.07 16.07 -60.58
N LEU A 3 58.50 15.58 -59.46
CA LEU A 3 57.09 15.27 -59.19
C LEU A 3 56.53 14.04 -59.96
N LEU A 4 55.64 13.20 -59.43
CA LEU A 4 54.40 13.48 -58.67
C LEU A 4 54.03 12.28 -57.76
N PHE A 5 53.53 12.56 -56.55
CA PHE A 5 52.75 11.62 -55.72
C PHE A 5 51.25 11.94 -55.92
N LEU A 6 50.43 10.93 -56.18
CA LEU A 6 48.96 11.00 -56.19
C LEU A 6 48.40 10.58 -54.82
N PRO A 7 47.38 11.25 -54.27
CA PRO A 7 46.74 10.81 -53.02
C PRO A 7 45.57 9.85 -53.32
N THR A 8 45.55 8.72 -52.61
CA THR A 8 44.45 7.75 -52.61
C THR A 8 43.29 8.29 -51.78
N ILE A 9 42.11 8.41 -52.39
CA ILE A 9 40.89 8.94 -51.76
C ILE A 9 40.19 7.80 -51.01
N LEU A 10 40.02 7.95 -49.69
CA LEU A 10 39.28 7.04 -48.82
C LEU A 10 37.77 7.35 -48.90
N SER A 11 36.98 6.45 -49.47
CA SER A 11 35.52 6.57 -49.54
C SER A 11 34.87 5.97 -48.27
N LEU A 12 34.30 6.83 -47.43
CA LEU A 12 33.50 6.44 -46.28
C LEU A 12 32.03 6.26 -46.73
N SER A 13 31.50 5.04 -46.63
CA SER A 13 30.09 4.74 -46.89
C SER A 13 29.22 5.21 -45.72
N LEU A 14 28.29 6.11 -46.01
CA LEU A 14 27.31 6.63 -45.05
C LEU A 14 26.12 5.64 -44.97
N ILE A 15 25.99 4.92 -43.87
CA ILE A 15 24.80 4.10 -43.58
C ILE A 15 23.74 5.02 -42.96
N PRO A 16 22.51 5.11 -43.51
CA PRO A 16 21.44 5.82 -42.84
C PRO A 16 21.01 5.02 -41.61
N GLN A 17 21.15 5.62 -40.42
CA GLN A 17 20.57 5.07 -39.20
C GLN A 17 19.05 5.30 -39.24
N GLY A 18 18.30 4.23 -39.49
CA GLY A 18 16.86 4.20 -39.28
C GLY A 18 16.57 4.35 -37.79
N LEU A 19 15.98 5.48 -37.41
CA LEU A 19 15.50 5.73 -36.06
C LEU A 19 14.18 4.96 -35.84
N SER A 20 14.28 3.68 -35.50
CA SER A 20 13.18 2.94 -34.89
C SER A 20 13.06 3.39 -33.43
N HIS A 21 12.41 4.53 -33.21
CA HIS A 21 11.97 4.87 -31.86
C HIS A 21 10.82 3.92 -31.51
N PRO A 22 10.88 3.18 -30.39
CA PRO A 22 9.68 2.59 -29.85
C PRO A 22 8.70 3.74 -29.58
N LEU A 23 7.46 3.59 -30.07
CA LEU A 23 6.36 4.41 -29.63
C LEU A 23 6.37 4.36 -28.10
N ASN A 24 6.67 5.52 -27.52
CA ASN A 24 6.59 5.77 -26.10
C ASN A 24 5.17 5.39 -25.68
N THR A 25 4.99 4.21 -25.09
CA THR A 25 3.75 3.86 -24.42
C THR A 25 3.62 4.84 -23.27
N ILE A 26 2.87 5.90 -23.53
CA ILE A 26 2.34 6.76 -22.49
C ILE A 26 1.69 5.83 -21.48
N HIS A 27 2.20 5.88 -20.26
CA HIS A 27 1.72 5.25 -19.05
C HIS A 27 0.22 4.93 -19.17
N ALA A 28 -0.14 3.64 -19.21
CA ALA A 28 -1.54 3.22 -19.20
C ALA A 28 -2.17 3.78 -17.92
N PRO A 29 -3.13 4.73 -18.01
CA PRO A 29 -3.76 5.28 -16.82
C PRO A 29 -4.65 4.20 -16.23
N GLN A 30 -4.38 3.79 -14.99
CA GLN A 30 -5.42 3.54 -13.98
C GLN A 30 -6.59 2.62 -14.41
N GLU A 31 -6.36 1.56 -15.18
CA GLU A 31 -7.38 0.51 -15.39
C GLU A 31 -7.41 -0.51 -14.23
N ARG A 32 -6.43 -0.47 -13.32
CA ARG A 32 -6.18 -1.53 -12.33
C ARG A 32 -7.01 -1.44 -11.05
N GLN A 33 -7.63 -0.31 -10.75
CA GLN A 33 -8.41 -0.10 -9.53
C GLN A 33 -9.75 0.52 -9.94
N THR A 34 -10.75 -0.33 -10.10
CA THR A 34 -12.09 0.06 -10.54
C THR A 34 -13.03 0.12 -9.33
N PRO A 35 -14.17 0.82 -9.42
CA PRO A 35 -15.17 0.78 -8.36
C PRO A 35 -15.64 -0.63 -7.99
N ALA A 36 -15.55 -1.58 -8.95
CA ALA A 36 -15.84 -2.99 -8.68
C ALA A 36 -14.76 -3.66 -7.81
N LEU A 37 -13.48 -3.31 -8.01
CA LEU A 37 -12.37 -3.80 -7.18
C LEU A 37 -12.36 -3.16 -5.79
N GLU A 38 -12.72 -1.88 -5.68
CA GLU A 38 -12.95 -1.22 -4.39
C GLU A 38 -14.09 -1.90 -3.63
N ALA A 39 -15.22 -2.16 -4.29
CA ALA A 39 -16.35 -2.86 -3.68
C ALA A 39 -15.98 -4.29 -3.26
N GLU A 40 -15.15 -4.99 -4.04
CA GLU A 40 -14.68 -6.33 -3.67
C GLU A 40 -13.69 -6.29 -2.50
N THR A 41 -12.82 -5.28 -2.46
CA THR A 41 -11.93 -5.02 -1.30
C THR A 41 -12.76 -4.81 -0.03
N ASP A 42 -13.81 -3.98 -0.12
CA ASP A 42 -14.67 -3.68 1.04
C ASP A 42 -15.51 -4.88 1.46
N ARG A 43 -15.99 -5.68 0.49
CA ARG A 43 -16.68 -6.94 0.78
C ARG A 43 -15.76 -7.89 1.55
N LEU A 44 -14.53 -8.07 1.10
CA LEU A 44 -13.53 -8.96 1.72
C LEU A 44 -13.08 -8.49 3.10
N LEU A 45 -13.02 -7.18 3.33
CA LEU A 45 -12.67 -6.60 4.63
C LEU A 45 -13.83 -6.69 5.62
N PHE A 46 -15.00 -6.14 5.26
CA PHE A 46 -16.02 -5.77 6.24
C PHE A 46 -17.30 -6.61 6.18
N SER A 47 -17.45 -7.46 5.16
CA SER A 47 -18.65 -8.31 5.00
C SER A 47 -18.35 -9.80 5.02
N ALA A 48 -17.17 -10.21 4.56
CA ALA A 48 -16.73 -11.58 4.59
C ALA A 48 -16.33 -12.00 6.02
N THR A 49 -16.64 -13.24 6.38
CA THR A 49 -16.01 -13.87 7.53
C THR A 49 -14.51 -13.99 7.32
N LEU A 50 -13.74 -14.08 8.41
CA LEU A 50 -12.29 -14.28 8.32
C LEU A 50 -11.93 -15.53 7.51
N ALA A 51 -12.68 -16.62 7.67
CA ALA A 51 -12.49 -17.84 6.90
C ALA A 51 -12.73 -17.66 5.39
N GLU A 52 -13.76 -16.92 5.00
CA GLU A 52 -14.02 -16.61 3.58
C GLU A 52 -12.94 -15.71 2.99
N PHE A 53 -12.44 -14.74 3.78
CA PHE A 53 -11.31 -13.91 3.38
C PHE A 53 -10.05 -14.75 3.15
N ILE A 54 -9.69 -15.63 4.09
CA ILE A 54 -8.50 -16.48 3.96
C ILE A 54 -8.61 -17.40 2.75
N ALA A 55 -9.79 -17.95 2.47
CA ALA A 55 -10.01 -18.73 1.25
C ALA A 55 -9.79 -17.91 -0.04
N ALA A 56 -10.18 -16.63 -0.05
CA ALA A 56 -9.93 -15.73 -1.17
C ALA A 56 -8.45 -15.35 -1.29
N HIS A 57 -7.78 -15.11 -0.16
CA HIS A 57 -6.34 -14.84 -0.09
C HIS A 57 -5.52 -16.02 -0.63
N ASP A 58 -5.80 -17.23 -0.19
CA ASP A 58 -5.11 -18.45 -0.64
C ASP A 58 -5.33 -18.71 -2.13
N ALA A 59 -6.51 -18.35 -2.64
CA ALA A 59 -6.83 -18.41 -4.07
C ALA A 59 -6.29 -17.23 -4.89
N GLN A 60 -5.81 -16.16 -4.23
CA GLN A 60 -5.45 -14.87 -4.83
C GLN A 60 -6.52 -14.36 -5.80
N SER A 61 -7.78 -14.38 -5.37
CA SER A 61 -8.94 -14.11 -6.22
C SER A 61 -9.80 -12.97 -5.66
N PRO A 62 -9.98 -11.86 -6.40
CA PRO A 62 -9.50 -11.62 -7.77
C PRO A 62 -7.99 -11.27 -7.83
N PRO A 63 -7.27 -11.65 -8.89
CA PRO A 63 -5.81 -11.48 -8.99
C PRO A 63 -5.36 -10.02 -9.17
N GLU A 64 -6.29 -9.10 -9.43
CA GLU A 64 -6.02 -7.67 -9.56
C GLU A 64 -5.78 -6.96 -8.22
N LEU A 65 -6.20 -7.57 -7.11
CA LEU A 65 -5.97 -7.04 -5.75
C LEU A 65 -4.57 -7.39 -5.26
N ASP A 66 -4.04 -6.56 -4.35
CA ASP A 66 -2.77 -6.83 -3.68
C ASP A 66 -2.99 -7.83 -2.55
N TRP A 67 -2.51 -9.05 -2.75
CA TRP A 67 -2.54 -10.15 -1.77
C TRP A 67 -1.21 -10.32 -1.03
N SER A 68 -0.25 -9.41 -1.20
CA SER A 68 1.02 -9.48 -0.47
C SER A 68 0.80 -9.20 1.02
N THR A 69 1.53 -9.90 1.87
CA THR A 69 1.46 -9.76 3.32
C THR A 69 2.81 -10.13 3.92
N ASP A 70 3.17 -9.46 5.01
CA ASP A 70 4.26 -9.84 5.90
C ASP A 70 3.74 -10.42 7.23
N GLY A 71 2.44 -10.70 7.30
CA GLY A 71 1.78 -11.28 8.46
C GLY A 71 1.95 -10.40 9.68
N CYS A 72 2.13 -11.03 10.85
CA CYS A 72 2.36 -10.28 12.08
C CYS A 72 3.83 -9.85 12.29
N THR A 73 4.68 -9.77 11.25
CA THR A 73 6.12 -9.49 11.40
C THR A 73 6.43 -8.16 12.11
N SER A 74 5.61 -7.14 11.87
CA SER A 74 5.77 -5.81 12.49
C SER A 74 4.91 -5.62 13.75
N ALA A 75 4.23 -6.69 14.21
CA ALA A 75 3.36 -6.64 15.38
C ALA A 75 4.16 -6.77 16.70
N PRO A 76 3.58 -6.39 17.85
CA PRO A 76 4.15 -6.67 19.16
C PRO A 76 4.41 -8.17 19.39
N ASP A 77 5.28 -8.49 20.36
CA ASP A 77 5.52 -9.89 20.74
C ASP A 77 4.23 -10.58 21.18
N ASN A 78 4.04 -11.83 20.74
CA ASN A 78 2.96 -12.72 21.17
C ASN A 78 3.55 -13.90 21.97
N PRO A 79 3.87 -13.69 23.27
CA PRO A 79 4.54 -14.70 24.09
C PRO A 79 3.67 -15.93 24.40
N PHE A 80 2.35 -15.82 24.17
CA PHE A 80 1.38 -16.89 24.43
C PHE A 80 1.10 -17.73 23.18
N GLY A 81 1.52 -17.29 22.00
CA GLY A 81 1.44 -18.06 20.76
C GLY A 81 0.03 -18.19 20.18
N PHE A 82 -0.86 -17.21 20.45
CA PHE A 82 -2.18 -17.17 19.82
C PHE A 82 -2.07 -17.04 18.29
N ASP A 83 -2.94 -17.70 17.53
CA ASP A 83 -2.90 -17.65 16.08
C ASP A 83 -3.54 -16.36 15.56
N PHE A 84 -2.78 -15.27 15.56
CA PHE A 84 -3.23 -13.96 15.05
C PHE A 84 -2.86 -13.70 13.59
N GLU A 85 -2.13 -14.62 12.96
CA GLU A 85 -1.67 -14.47 11.58
C GLU A 85 -2.83 -14.20 10.61
N PRO A 86 -3.98 -14.92 10.64
CA PRO A 86 -5.09 -14.62 9.75
C PRO A 86 -5.63 -13.18 9.85
N ALA A 87 -5.67 -12.62 11.06
CA ALA A 87 -6.08 -11.22 11.27
C ALA A 87 -5.06 -10.24 10.69
N CYS A 88 -3.76 -10.48 10.91
CA CYS A 88 -2.68 -9.65 10.36
C CYS A 88 -2.71 -9.66 8.82
N VAL A 89 -2.93 -10.83 8.20
CA VAL A 89 -3.05 -10.94 6.73
C VAL A 89 -4.23 -10.11 6.20
N ARG A 90 -5.37 -10.09 6.89
CA ARG A 90 -6.53 -9.26 6.48
C ARG A 90 -6.30 -7.77 6.69
N HIS A 91 -5.59 -7.40 7.75
CA HIS A 91 -5.19 -6.02 8.02
C HIS A 91 -4.25 -5.48 6.93
N ASP A 92 -3.23 -6.25 6.58
CA ASP A 92 -2.28 -5.96 5.48
C ASP A 92 -3.00 -5.77 4.15
N PHE A 93 -3.92 -6.68 3.83
CA PHE A 93 -4.75 -6.60 2.63
C PHE A 93 -5.50 -5.27 2.57
N GLY A 94 -6.11 -4.85 3.68
CA GLY A 94 -6.81 -3.57 3.75
C GLY A 94 -5.88 -2.39 3.49
N TYR A 95 -4.74 -2.34 4.19
CA TYR A 95 -3.77 -1.25 4.05
C TYR A 95 -3.24 -1.13 2.62
N ARG A 96 -2.81 -2.26 2.05
CA ARG A 96 -2.18 -2.29 0.73
C ARG A 96 -3.16 -1.90 -0.37
N ASN A 97 -4.36 -2.47 -0.35
CA ASN A 97 -5.37 -2.17 -1.36
C ASN A 97 -5.93 -0.76 -1.24
N TYR A 98 -6.22 -0.26 -0.04
CA TYR A 98 -6.67 1.12 0.14
C TYR A 98 -5.60 2.14 -0.31
N LYS A 99 -4.32 1.87 -0.06
CA LYS A 99 -3.21 2.71 -0.55
C LYS A 99 -3.12 2.65 -2.08
N ALA A 100 -3.20 1.47 -2.67
CA ALA A 100 -3.17 1.29 -4.12
C ALA A 100 -4.38 1.93 -4.82
N GLN A 101 -5.53 1.99 -4.13
CA GLN A 101 -6.79 2.58 -4.59
C GLN A 101 -6.86 4.10 -4.33
N GLY A 102 -5.89 4.68 -3.62
CA GLY A 102 -5.84 6.11 -3.36
C GLY A 102 -6.89 6.62 -2.37
N ARG A 103 -7.40 5.73 -1.51
CA ARG A 103 -8.47 6.01 -0.52
C ARG A 103 -8.06 5.72 0.92
N PHE A 104 -6.77 5.50 1.16
CA PHE A 104 -6.25 5.21 2.50
C PHE A 104 -6.34 6.42 3.44
N GLU A 105 -6.15 7.63 2.90
CA GLU A 105 -6.25 8.89 3.65
C GLU A 105 -7.68 9.43 3.72
N ASP A 106 -8.65 8.71 3.16
CA ASP A 106 -10.06 9.10 3.30
C ASP A 106 -10.44 9.05 4.79
N ALA A 107 -11.22 10.06 5.22
CA ALA A 107 -11.61 10.21 6.61
C ALA A 107 -12.24 8.93 7.16
N GLY A 108 -11.56 8.31 8.14
CA GLY A 108 -12.02 7.09 8.82
C GLY A 108 -11.70 5.77 8.11
N ALA A 109 -11.05 5.78 6.94
CA ALA A 109 -10.68 4.56 6.21
C ALA A 109 -9.75 3.67 7.05
N LYS A 110 -8.61 4.23 7.48
CA LYS A 110 -7.66 3.51 8.35
C LYS A 110 -8.30 3.05 9.65
N ALA A 111 -9.06 3.91 10.32
CA ALA A 111 -9.76 3.56 11.57
C ALA A 111 -10.74 2.38 11.37
N SER A 112 -11.40 2.29 10.22
CA SER A 112 -12.29 1.18 9.89
C SER A 112 -11.51 -0.13 9.70
N ILE A 113 -10.35 -0.08 9.02
CA ILE A 113 -9.47 -1.25 8.84
C ILE A 113 -8.90 -1.72 10.18
N ASP A 114 -8.42 -0.78 11.01
CA ASP A 114 -7.88 -1.09 12.34
C ASP A 114 -8.96 -1.67 13.26
N SER A 115 -10.21 -1.18 13.19
CA SER A 115 -11.34 -1.75 13.94
C SER A 115 -11.68 -3.17 13.49
N ASN A 116 -11.69 -3.42 12.18
CA ASN A 116 -11.94 -4.77 11.64
C ASN A 116 -10.86 -5.76 12.06
N PHE A 117 -9.60 -5.32 12.14
CA PHE A 117 -8.50 -6.12 12.67
C PHE A 117 -8.70 -6.50 14.14
N ARG A 118 -9.14 -5.56 14.98
CA ARG A 118 -9.53 -5.88 16.37
C ARG A 118 -10.63 -6.94 16.42
N ASP A 119 -11.66 -6.79 15.60
CA ASP A 119 -12.77 -7.73 15.57
C ASP A 119 -12.31 -9.15 15.16
N ASP A 120 -11.35 -9.27 14.23
CA ASP A 120 -10.74 -10.56 13.87
C ASP A 120 -9.90 -11.18 14.98
N LEU A 121 -9.08 -10.38 15.67
CA LEU A 121 -8.28 -10.86 16.79
C LEU A 121 -9.18 -11.43 17.88
N TYR A 122 -10.23 -10.68 18.25
CA TYR A 122 -11.22 -11.14 19.23
C TYR A 122 -12.01 -12.36 18.73
N GLY A 123 -12.35 -12.40 17.45
CA GLY A 123 -13.01 -13.55 16.83
C GLY A 123 -12.18 -14.83 16.94
N GLN A 124 -10.87 -14.73 16.78
CA GLN A 124 -9.95 -15.85 16.97
C GLN A 124 -9.81 -16.24 18.45
N CYS A 125 -9.80 -15.25 19.35
CA CYS A 125 -9.78 -15.51 20.79
C CYS A 125 -10.98 -16.31 21.29
N ALA A 126 -12.15 -16.23 20.63
CA ALA A 126 -13.33 -16.99 21.02
C ALA A 126 -13.14 -18.52 20.95
N ALA A 127 -12.12 -19.00 20.23
CA ALA A 127 -11.78 -20.42 20.13
C ALA A 127 -10.67 -20.85 21.09
N GLU A 128 -10.07 -19.93 21.84
CA GLU A 128 -8.92 -20.18 22.72
C GLU A 128 -9.35 -20.58 24.14
N ASP A 129 -8.61 -21.50 24.76
CA ASP A 129 -8.84 -21.90 26.16
C ASP A 129 -8.56 -20.76 27.14
N SER A 130 -7.68 -19.82 26.75
CA SER A 130 -7.26 -18.67 27.57
C SER A 130 -7.81 -17.36 27.04
N LEU A 131 -9.14 -17.27 26.90
CA LEU A 131 -9.87 -16.12 26.34
C LEU A 131 -9.34 -14.77 26.86
N ASP A 132 -9.30 -14.58 28.18
CA ASP A 132 -8.87 -13.30 28.79
C ASP A 132 -7.44 -12.90 28.38
N LEU A 133 -6.50 -13.85 28.31
CA LEU A 133 -5.12 -13.57 27.90
C LEU A 133 -5.04 -13.27 26.41
N CYS A 134 -5.86 -13.95 25.60
CA CYS A 134 -5.95 -13.69 24.17
C CYS A 134 -6.49 -12.28 23.90
N GLU A 135 -7.60 -11.91 24.53
CA GLU A 135 -8.20 -10.58 24.37
C GLU A 135 -7.26 -9.46 24.82
N VAL A 136 -6.53 -9.64 25.93
CA VAL A 136 -5.50 -8.67 26.37
C VAL A 136 -4.37 -8.56 25.34
N THR A 137 -3.95 -9.68 24.74
CA THR A 137 -2.91 -9.64 23.68
C THR A 137 -3.46 -8.99 22.40
N ALA A 138 -4.72 -9.24 22.06
CA ALA A 138 -5.42 -8.60 20.95
C ALA A 138 -5.52 -7.08 21.12
N ASP A 139 -5.80 -6.61 22.34
CA ASP A 139 -5.82 -5.17 22.64
C ASP A 139 -4.44 -4.54 22.43
N VAL A 140 -3.36 -5.19 22.85
CA VAL A 140 -1.98 -4.71 22.61
C VAL A 140 -1.69 -4.61 21.10
N TYR A 141 -2.10 -5.59 20.32
CA TYR A 141 -1.96 -5.58 18.86
C TYR A 141 -2.74 -4.42 18.23
N TYR A 142 -3.99 -4.20 18.66
CA TYR A 142 -4.83 -3.11 18.16
C TYR A 142 -4.30 -1.73 18.55
N GLU A 143 -3.87 -1.55 19.81
CA GLU A 143 -3.32 -0.29 20.29
C GLU A 143 -2.07 0.12 19.52
N ALA A 144 -1.21 -0.85 19.14
CA ALA A 144 -0.04 -0.58 18.33
C ALA A 144 -0.40 0.09 16.99
N VAL A 145 -1.37 -0.44 16.23
CA VAL A 145 -1.74 0.11 14.92
C VAL A 145 -2.47 1.45 15.01
N VAL A 146 -3.20 1.69 16.10
CA VAL A 146 -3.87 2.97 16.37
C VAL A 146 -2.85 4.04 16.73
N LEU A 147 -1.86 3.73 17.58
CA LEU A 147 -0.80 4.67 17.96
C LEU A 147 0.00 5.13 16.74
N PHE A 148 0.44 4.20 15.89
CA PHE A 148 1.12 4.55 14.63
C PHE A 148 0.26 5.42 13.71
N GLY A 149 -1.06 5.27 13.76
CA GLY A 149 -1.97 6.14 13.01
C GLY A 149 -2.00 7.58 13.49
N ARG A 150 -2.16 7.73 14.81
CA ARG A 150 -2.23 9.05 15.44
C ARG A 150 -0.94 9.84 15.29
N GLU A 151 0.21 9.19 15.24
CA GLU A 151 1.51 9.82 15.00
C GLU A 151 1.56 10.44 13.60
N ARG A 152 1.12 9.71 12.56
CA ARG A 152 1.08 10.20 11.18
C ARG A 152 0.13 11.40 11.02
N GLU A 153 -1.07 11.31 11.59
CA GLU A 153 -2.04 12.43 11.59
C GLU A 153 -1.48 13.69 12.28
N GLN A 154 -0.74 13.52 13.39
CA GLN A 154 -0.09 14.64 14.09
C GLN A 154 1.04 15.25 13.25
N GLU A 155 1.90 14.43 12.65
CA GLU A 155 2.98 14.90 11.77
C GLU A 155 2.45 15.72 10.59
N GLU A 156 1.36 15.26 9.97
CA GLU A 156 0.70 15.96 8.86
C GLU A 156 0.07 17.28 9.32
N GLY A 157 -0.59 17.30 10.49
CA GLY A 157 -1.12 18.53 11.07
C GLY A 157 -0.03 19.55 11.43
N GLU A 158 1.10 19.11 11.96
CA GLU A 158 2.27 19.96 12.24
C GLU A 158 2.91 20.50 10.96
N GLU A 159 2.91 19.72 9.87
CA GLU A 159 3.36 20.17 8.56
C GLU A 159 2.41 21.20 7.94
N GLU A 160 1.10 20.98 8.03
CA GLU A 160 0.09 21.95 7.58
C GLU A 160 0.23 23.27 8.34
N GLU A 161 0.30 23.24 9.68
CA GLU A 161 0.49 24.45 10.50
C GLU A 161 1.79 25.18 10.13
N ARG A 162 2.88 24.44 9.94
CA ARG A 162 4.17 25.01 9.51
C ARG A 162 4.04 25.69 8.14
N LEU A 163 3.36 25.07 7.18
CA LEU A 163 3.13 25.64 5.84
C LEU A 163 2.23 26.87 5.91
N GLU A 164 1.17 26.87 6.74
CA GLU A 164 0.33 28.04 6.95
C GLU A 164 1.12 29.23 7.49
N LEU A 165 1.96 28.99 8.51
CA LEU A 165 2.84 30.00 9.08
C LEU A 165 3.85 30.54 8.05
N GLU A 166 4.41 29.67 7.20
CA GLU A 166 5.30 30.11 6.11
C GLU A 166 4.58 30.96 5.06
N ILE A 167 3.33 30.61 4.70
CA ILE A 167 2.51 31.38 3.73
C ILE A 167 2.20 32.77 4.30
N GLU A 168 1.82 32.85 5.57
CA GLU A 168 1.55 34.12 6.26
C GLU A 168 2.82 34.98 6.31
N GLN A 169 3.97 34.40 6.67
CA GLN A 169 5.27 35.10 6.71
C GLN A 169 5.72 35.61 5.34
N ARG A 170 5.34 34.93 4.24
CA ARG A 170 5.64 35.38 2.86
C ARG A 170 4.66 36.45 2.35
N GLY A 171 3.74 36.93 3.19
CA GLY A 171 2.76 37.95 2.82
C GLY A 171 1.61 37.42 1.97
N GLY A 172 1.37 36.11 2.00
CA GLY A 172 0.18 35.50 1.41
C GLY A 172 -1.06 35.88 2.21
N VAL A 173 -1.92 36.74 1.63
CA VAL A 173 -3.22 37.06 2.22
C VAL A 173 -4.13 35.83 2.09
N ARG A 174 -4.66 35.33 3.21
CA ARG A 174 -5.76 34.33 3.21
C ARG A 174 -6.93 34.90 2.41
N LEU A 175 -7.34 34.20 1.33
CA LEU A 175 -8.61 34.46 0.62
C LEU A 175 -9.79 33.84 1.36
#